data_AF-A0A971MIZ3-F1
#
_entry.id   AF-A0A971MIZ3-F1
#
_cell.length_a   1.000
_cell.length_b   1.000
_cell.length_c   1.000
_cell.angle_alpha   90.00
_cell.angle_beta   90.00
_cell.angle_gamma   90.00
#
_symmetry.space_group_name_H-M   'P 1'
#
loop_
_entity.id
_entity.type
_entity.pdbx_description
1 polymer ?
#
loop_
_entity_poly.entity_id
_entity_poly.type
_entity_poly.pdbx_seq_one_letter_code
_entity_poly.pdbx_strand_id
1 'polypeptide(L)' 'MATDKFEHATFYLTKNQVDQIKKLAKDNQISRSALVRMIIREYLARQDENKKE' A
#
# COMPACT_ATOMS: atom_id res chain seq x y z
N MET A 1 -21.01 0.80 12.28
CA MET A 1 -20.14 0.82 11.09
C MET A 1 -19.22 -0.36 11.26
N ALA A 2 -19.41 -1.45 10.49
CA ALA A 2 -18.60 -2.64 10.67
C ALA A 2 -17.14 -2.23 10.42
N THR A 3 -16.30 -2.31 11.46
CA THR A 3 -14.86 -2.24 11.27
C THR A 3 -14.49 -3.41 10.38
N ASP A 4 -14.23 -3.12 9.10
CA ASP A 4 -13.73 -4.11 8.16
C ASP A 4 -12.51 -4.78 8.81
N LYS A 5 -12.60 -6.09 9.01
CA LYS A 5 -11.51 -6.85 9.60
C LYS A 5 -10.37 -6.86 8.60
N PHE A 6 -9.19 -6.42 9.02
CA PHE A 6 -8.00 -6.53 8.18
C PHE A 6 -7.70 -8.01 7.93
N GLU A 7 -7.63 -8.39 6.65
CA GLU A 7 -7.18 -9.72 6.24
C GLU A 7 -5.68 -9.71 5.93
N HIS A 8 -4.99 -10.81 6.28
CA HIS A 8 -3.59 -10.99 5.96
C HIS A 8 -3.44 -11.52 4.54
N ALA A 9 -2.61 -10.85 3.73
CA ALA A 9 -2.25 -11.29 2.39
C ALA A 9 -0.73 -11.38 2.26
N THR A 10 -0.26 -12.41 1.55
CA THR A 10 1.16 -12.65 1.26
C THR A 10 1.45 -12.25 -0.17
N PHE A 11 2.53 -11.50 -0.39
CA PHE A 11 2.93 -11.02 -1.71
C PHE A 11 4.40 -11.30 -1.97
N TYR A 12 4.74 -11.54 -3.23
CA TYR A 12 6.13 -11.59 -3.67
C TYR A 12 6.58 -10.20 -4.12
N LEU A 13 7.70 -9.76 -3.58
CA LEU A 13 8.37 -8.52 -3.94
C LEU A 13 9.84 -8.81 -4.12
N THR A 14 10.48 -8.08 -5.03
CA THR A 14 11.95 -8.12 -5.14
C THR A 14 12.57 -7.58 -3.85
N LYS A 15 13.80 -8.02 -3.54
CA LYS A 15 14.55 -7.54 -2.37
C LYS A 15 14.64 -6.01 -2.34
N ASN A 16 14.93 -5.39 -3.48
CA ASN A 16 15.03 -3.94 -3.61
C ASN A 16 13.72 -3.23 -3.24
N GLN A 17 12.57 -3.74 -3.71
CA GLN A 17 11.26 -3.18 -3.36
C GLN A 17 10.97 -3.30 -1.86
N VAL A 18 11.33 -4.42 -1.24
CA VAL A 18 11.17 -4.60 0.22
C VAL A 18 12.03 -3.59 0.99
N ASP A 19 13.27 -3.38 0.56
CA ASP A 19 14.18 -2.44 1.22
C ASP A 19 13.72 -0.99 1.06
N GLN A 20 13.20 -0.62 -0.12
CA GLN A 20 12.59 0.69 -0.36
C GLN A 20 11.36 0.92 0.53
N ILE A 21 10.45 -0.07 0.64
CA ILE A 21 9.27 0.01 1.51
C ILE A 21 9.68 0.19 2.97
N LYS A 22 10.68 -0.59 3.43
CA LYS A 22 11.19 -0.47 4.81
C LYS A 22 11.76 0.91 5.08
N LYS A 23 12.57 1.43 4.16
CA LYS A 23 13.19 2.76 4.29
C LYS A 23 12.12 3.85 4.32
N LEU A 24 11.20 3.85 3.36
CA LEU A 24 10.12 4.83 3.28
C LEU A 24 9.22 4.81 4.51
N ALA A 25 8.86 3.61 5.00
CA ALA A 25 8.06 3.47 6.20
C ALA A 25 8.77 4.05 7.44
N LYS A 26 10.08 3.79 7.57
CA LYS A 26 10.91 4.33 8.66
C LYS A 26 11.03 5.84 8.59
N ASP A 27 11.35 6.38 7.41
CA ASP A 27 11.58 7.81 7.20
C ASP A 27 10.30 8.63 7.48
N ASN A 28 9.13 8.06 7.15
CA ASN A 28 7.82 8.69 7.37
C ASN A 28 7.16 8.30 8.70
N GLN A 29 7.83 7.53 9.56
CA GLN A 29 7.30 7.04 10.85
C GLN A 29 5.92 6.34 10.75
N ILE A 30 5.70 5.58 9.67
CA ILE A 30 4.47 4.80 9.45
C ILE A 30 4.74 3.30 9.44
N SER A 31 3.70 2.50 9.69
CA SER A 31 3.81 1.06 9.53
C SER A 31 3.93 0.66 8.05
N ARG A 32 4.69 -0.40 7.77
CA ARG A 32 4.81 -0.98 6.42
C ARG A 32 3.45 -1.30 5.81
N SER A 33 2.54 -1.89 6.60
CA SER A 33 1.19 -2.20 6.15
C SER A 33 0.36 -0.96 5.85
N ALA A 34 0.55 0.14 6.59
CA ALA A 34 -0.10 1.41 6.28
C ALA A 34 0.40 1.99 4.96
N LEU A 35 1.72 1.96 4.73
CA LEU A 35 2.32 2.41 3.47
C LEU A 35 1.77 1.60 2.28
N VAL A 36 1.76 0.27 2.37
CA VAL A 36 1.21 -0.59 1.30
C VAL A 36 -0.27 -0.28 1.05
N ARG A 37 -1.08 -0.10 2.10
CA ARG A 37 -2.49 0.29 1.94
C ARG A 37 -2.65 1.65 1.26
N MET A 38 -1.82 2.64 1.59
CA MET A 38 -1.83 3.94 0.92
C MET A 38 -1.50 3.79 -0.57
N ILE A 39 -0.48 3.01 -0.92
CA ILE A 39 -0.08 2.75 -2.31
C ILE A 39 -1.23 2.07 -3.08
N ILE A 40 -1.86 1.05 -2.51
CA ILE A 40 -2.99 0.34 -3.15
C ILE A 40 -4.16 1.30 -3.38
N ARG A 41 -4.52 2.11 -2.38
CA ARG A 41 -5.62 3.07 -2.48
C ARG A 41 -5.37 4.11 -3.57
N GLU A 42 -4.17 4.67 -3.61
CA GLU A 42 -3.75 5.64 -4.61
C GLU A 42 -3.78 5.05 -6.02
N TYR A 43 -3.29 3.83 -6.19
CA TYR A 43 -3.30 3.13 -7.47
C TYR A 43 -4.73 2.91 -8.00
N LEU A 44 -5.65 2.50 -7.13
CA LEU A 44 -7.07 2.31 -7.49
C LEU A 44 -7.74 3.64 -7.85
N ALA A 45 -7.49 4.71 -7.09
CA ALA A 45 -8.05 6.03 -7.37
C ALA A 45 -7.67 6.54 -8.77
N ARG A 46 -6.40 6.38 -9.16
CA ARG A 46 -5.91 6.74 -10.49
C ARG A 46 -6.54 5.92 -11.62
N GLN A 47 -6.89 4.65 -11.36
CA GLN A 47 -7.60 3.84 -12.36
C GLN A 47 -9.04 4.32 -12.58
N ASP A 48 -9.72 4.73 -11.51
CA ASP A 48 -11.09 5.23 -11.61
C ASP A 48 -11.17 6.57 -12.34
N GLU A 49 -10.14 7.41 -12.20
CA GLU A 49 -10.00 8.65 -12.98
C GLU A 49 -9.80 8.35 -14.48
N ASN A 50 -8.88 7.45 -14.83
CA ASN A 50 -8.62 7.06 -16.22
C ASN A 50 -9.78 6.30 -16.90
N LYS A 51 -10.74 5.74 -16.15
CA LYS A 51 -11.92 5.08 -16.71
C LYS A 51 -13.08 6.03 -17.00
N LYS A 52 -13.01 7.27 -16.51
CA LYS A 52 -14.05 8.29 -16.71
C LYS A 52 -13.74 9.24 -17.88
N GLU A 53 -12.56 9.12 -18.48
CA GLU A 53 -12.22 9.68 -19.79
C GLU A 53 -12.56 8.69 -20.91
#